data_AF-A0A7X8F7E1-F1
#
_entry.id   AF-A0A7X8F7E1-F1
#
_cell.length_a   1.000
_cell.length_b   1.000
_cell.length_c   1.000
_cell.angle_alpha   90.00
_cell.angle_beta   90.00
_cell.angle_gamma   90.00
#
_symmetry.space_group_name_H-M   'P 1'
#
loop_
_entity.id
_entity.type
_entity.pdbx_description
1 polymer ?
#
loop_
_entity_poly.entity_id
_entity_poly.type
_entity_poly.pdbx_seq_one_letter_code
_entity_poly.pdbx_strand_id
1 'polypeptide(L)'
;TEALQQYNTALDIIERPLMSGMNTVGELFGAGKMFLPQVVKTARTMKRAVAFLQPYIEAEKTPGESAYAGKVLIATVKGDVHDIGKSIVAVVLRCNNYEVIDLGVMVPAETLIEAAIKEDVDVVAVSGLITPSLEEMTVVASEMEKAGLKIPLLIGGATTSKIHTAVKIAPNYSGPVIYSKDASVNTQIVVQLTNPDTYASFTAEIADEYKQLREKQKAKTNLLSYEEAQKRKPNLF
;
A
#
# COMPACT_ATOMS: atom_id res chain seq x y z
N THR A 1 -17.08 10.26 -26.58
CA THR A 1 -16.95 9.49 -27.82
C THR A 1 -15.83 10.01 -28.71
N GLU A 2 -15.52 11.31 -28.71
CA GLU A 2 -14.37 11.88 -29.46
C GLU A 2 -13.05 11.10 -29.24
N ALA A 3 -12.69 10.79 -27.99
CA ALA A 3 -11.49 10.01 -27.70
C ALA A 3 -11.51 8.59 -28.32
N LEU A 4 -12.67 7.94 -28.47
CA LEU A 4 -12.78 6.63 -29.12
C LEU A 4 -12.43 6.69 -30.62
N GLN A 5 -12.38 7.88 -31.22
CA GLN A 5 -11.94 8.06 -32.62
C GLN A 5 -10.45 8.39 -32.74
N GLN A 6 -9.80 8.77 -31.64
CA GLN A 6 -8.40 9.22 -31.62
C GLN A 6 -7.42 8.16 -31.10
N TYR A 7 -7.91 7.16 -30.37
CA TYR A 7 -7.13 6.08 -29.78
C TYR A 7 -7.54 4.74 -30.37
N ASN A 8 -6.59 3.78 -30.40
CA ASN A 8 -6.80 2.49 -31.06
C ASN A 8 -7.73 1.57 -30.27
N THR A 9 -7.68 1.67 -28.94
CA THR A 9 -8.52 0.89 -28.02
C THR A 9 -9.16 1.79 -26.97
N ALA A 10 -10.27 1.36 -26.39
CA ALA A 10 -10.87 2.00 -25.23
C ALA A 10 -9.95 1.95 -24.00
N LEU A 11 -9.09 0.93 -23.90
CA LEU A 11 -8.08 0.81 -22.85
C LEU A 11 -7.00 1.90 -22.99
N ASP A 12 -6.54 2.21 -24.21
CA ASP A 12 -5.57 3.29 -24.47
C ASP A 12 -6.04 4.65 -23.92
N ILE A 13 -7.35 4.90 -23.94
CA ILE A 13 -7.94 6.14 -23.40
C ILE A 13 -7.77 6.19 -21.88
N ILE A 14 -7.88 5.04 -21.21
CA ILE A 14 -7.63 4.94 -19.76
C ILE A 14 -6.15 5.13 -19.49
N GLU A 15 -5.30 4.33 -20.12
CA GLU A 15 -3.87 4.25 -19.81
C GLU A 15 -3.07 5.49 -20.22
N ARG A 16 -3.54 6.25 -21.20
CA ARG A 16 -2.82 7.42 -21.72
C ARG A 16 -3.41 8.75 -21.20
N PRO A 17 -4.47 9.34 -21.78
CA PRO A 17 -4.91 10.67 -21.37
C PRO A 17 -5.52 10.69 -19.97
N LEU A 18 -6.32 9.67 -19.58
CA LEU A 18 -6.95 9.63 -18.26
C LEU A 18 -5.90 9.44 -17.15
N MET A 19 -5.02 8.43 -17.27
CA MET A 19 -3.93 8.21 -16.32
C MET A 19 -2.93 9.36 -16.27
N SER A 20 -2.62 10.02 -17.40
CA SER A 20 -1.82 11.25 -17.40
C SER A 20 -2.44 12.37 -16.55
N GLY A 21 -3.77 12.55 -16.65
CA GLY A 21 -4.52 13.44 -15.78
C GLY A 21 -4.41 13.05 -14.30
N MET A 22 -4.49 11.76 -14.00
CA MET A 22 -4.40 11.25 -12.63
C MET A 22 -2.98 11.36 -12.04
N ASN A 23 -1.94 11.18 -12.85
CA ASN A 23 -0.56 11.42 -12.46
C ASN A 23 -0.34 12.90 -12.09
N THR A 24 -0.88 13.81 -12.90
CA THR A 24 -0.84 15.26 -12.60
C THR A 24 -1.54 15.57 -11.26
N VAL A 25 -2.69 14.94 -10.99
CA VAL A 25 -3.39 15.08 -9.70
C VAL A 25 -2.54 14.56 -8.54
N GLY A 26 -1.88 13.41 -8.71
CA GLY A 26 -0.98 12.83 -7.73
C GLY A 26 0.20 13.74 -7.40
N GLU A 27 0.86 14.31 -8.42
CA GLU A 27 1.96 15.27 -8.27
C GLU A 27 1.50 16.54 -7.53
N LEU A 28 0.35 17.10 -7.90
CA LEU A 28 -0.20 18.28 -7.24
C LEU A 28 -0.60 18.00 -5.79
N PHE A 29 -1.16 16.83 -5.49
CA PHE A 29 -1.49 16.42 -4.12
C PHE A 29 -0.22 16.24 -3.27
N GLY A 30 0.79 15.53 -3.79
CA GLY A 30 2.09 15.35 -3.12
C GLY A 30 2.83 16.67 -2.88
N ALA A 31 2.70 17.64 -3.78
CA ALA A 31 3.26 18.99 -3.64
C ALA A 31 2.41 19.93 -2.75
N GLY A 32 1.30 19.46 -2.18
CA GLY A 32 0.39 20.29 -1.37
C GLY A 32 -0.38 21.37 -2.15
N LYS A 33 -0.43 21.27 -3.49
CA LYS A 33 -1.15 22.19 -4.39
C LYS A 33 -2.59 21.75 -4.67
N MET A 34 -2.92 20.49 -4.38
CA MET A 34 -4.28 19.96 -4.36
C MET A 34 -4.57 19.30 -3.01
N PHE A 35 -5.82 19.40 -2.58
CA PHE A 35 -6.29 18.84 -1.32
C PHE A 35 -7.26 17.67 -1.54
N LEU A 36 -7.45 16.87 -0.49
CA LEU A 36 -8.25 15.64 -0.54
C LEU A 36 -9.66 15.85 -1.16
N PRO A 37 -10.43 16.91 -0.87
CA PRO A 37 -11.73 17.12 -1.52
C PRO A 37 -11.65 17.26 -3.06
N GLN A 38 -10.56 17.85 -3.56
CA GLN A 38 -10.33 17.99 -5.00
C GLN A 38 -9.92 16.65 -5.62
N VAL A 39 -9.07 15.87 -4.95
CA VAL A 39 -8.67 14.52 -5.37
C VAL A 39 -9.89 13.58 -5.44
N VAL A 40 -10.79 13.65 -4.47
CA VAL A 40 -12.04 12.87 -4.50
C VAL A 40 -12.93 13.28 -5.69
N LYS A 41 -12.95 14.57 -6.05
CA LYS A 41 -13.71 15.05 -7.20
C LYS A 41 -13.14 14.53 -8.53
N THR A 42 -11.82 14.46 -8.68
CA THR A 42 -11.20 13.88 -9.89
C THR A 42 -11.41 12.37 -9.95
N ALA A 43 -11.35 11.67 -8.81
CA ALA A 43 -11.70 10.25 -8.69
C ALA A 43 -13.10 9.95 -9.26
N ARG A 44 -14.08 10.80 -8.94
CA ARG A 44 -15.45 10.66 -9.43
C ARG A 44 -15.54 10.82 -10.94
N THR A 45 -14.77 11.75 -11.52
CA THR A 45 -14.68 11.93 -12.98
C THR A 45 -14.05 10.70 -13.63
N MET A 46 -12.94 10.21 -13.08
CA MET A 46 -12.26 8.99 -13.54
C MET A 46 -13.21 7.79 -13.53
N LYS A 47 -13.89 7.53 -12.41
CA LYS A 47 -14.86 6.44 -12.29
C LYS A 47 -15.98 6.52 -13.34
N ARG A 48 -16.47 7.73 -13.63
CA ARG A 48 -17.51 7.92 -14.67
C ARG A 48 -16.97 7.67 -16.07
N ALA A 49 -15.73 8.06 -16.35
CA ALA A 49 -15.09 7.80 -17.64
C ALA A 49 -14.86 6.30 -17.85
N VAL A 50 -14.30 5.61 -16.85
CA VAL A 50 -14.10 4.14 -16.89
C VAL A 50 -15.43 3.42 -17.05
N ALA A 51 -16.46 3.78 -16.27
CA ALA A 51 -17.80 3.19 -16.40
C ALA A 51 -18.42 3.39 -17.80
N PHE A 52 -18.10 4.49 -18.47
CA PHE A 52 -18.54 4.73 -19.85
C PHE A 52 -17.74 3.90 -20.86
N LEU A 53 -16.43 3.71 -20.63
CA LEU A 53 -15.55 2.95 -21.52
C LEU A 53 -15.69 1.42 -21.33
N GLN A 54 -16.19 0.97 -20.18
CA GLN A 54 -16.33 -0.44 -19.81
C GLN A 54 -16.96 -1.31 -20.91
N PRO A 55 -18.09 -0.94 -21.55
CA PRO A 55 -18.69 -1.78 -22.59
C PRO A 55 -17.83 -1.90 -23.85
N TYR A 56 -17.04 -0.86 -24.16
CA TYR A 56 -16.13 -0.86 -25.31
C TYR A 56 -14.90 -1.74 -25.02
N ILE A 57 -14.37 -1.64 -23.80
CA ILE A 57 -13.28 -2.48 -23.32
C ILE A 57 -13.70 -3.95 -23.36
N GLU A 58 -14.90 -4.29 -22.86
CA GLU A 58 -15.43 -5.66 -22.89
C GLU A 58 -15.63 -6.19 -24.31
N ALA A 59 -15.95 -5.32 -25.27
CA ALA A 59 -16.08 -5.68 -26.68
C ALA A 59 -14.71 -5.87 -27.38
N GLU A 60 -13.66 -5.22 -26.88
CA GLU A 60 -12.29 -5.28 -27.42
C GLU A 60 -11.43 -6.37 -26.74
N LYS A 61 -11.83 -6.82 -25.55
CA LYS A 61 -11.09 -7.78 -24.75
C LYS A 61 -10.98 -9.15 -25.41
N THR A 62 -9.78 -9.73 -25.32
CA THR A 62 -9.66 -11.18 -25.36
C THR A 62 -10.17 -11.78 -24.04
N PRO A 63 -10.83 -12.95 -24.04
CA PRO A 63 -11.30 -13.58 -22.81
C PRO A 63 -10.15 -13.77 -21.81
N GLY A 64 -10.21 -13.10 -20.66
CA GLY A 64 -9.23 -13.23 -19.57
C GLY A 64 -8.43 -11.97 -19.22
N GLU A 65 -8.50 -10.90 -20.02
CA GLU A 65 -7.76 -9.66 -19.74
C GLU A 65 -8.47 -8.78 -18.70
N SER A 66 -7.75 -8.29 -17.67
CA SER A 66 -8.32 -7.40 -16.64
C SER A 66 -8.47 -5.96 -17.17
N ALA A 67 -9.48 -5.22 -16.68
CA ALA A 67 -9.63 -3.79 -17.00
C ALA A 67 -8.81 -2.89 -16.05
N TYR A 68 -8.24 -3.47 -15.00
CA TYR A 68 -7.50 -2.77 -13.96
C TYR A 68 -5.99 -3.02 -14.11
N ALA A 69 -5.19 -2.03 -13.72
CA ALA A 69 -3.72 -2.12 -13.72
C ALA A 69 -3.16 -3.10 -12.67
N GLY A 70 -4.01 -3.52 -11.75
CA GLY A 70 -3.72 -4.49 -10.70
C GLY A 70 -4.82 -4.49 -9.63
N LYS A 71 -4.78 -5.47 -8.74
CA LYS A 71 -5.73 -5.67 -7.65
C LYS A 71 -5.04 -5.58 -6.30
N VAL A 72 -5.53 -4.68 -5.46
CA VAL A 72 -4.99 -4.41 -4.14
C VAL A 72 -6.01 -4.74 -3.05
N LEU A 73 -5.64 -5.63 -2.14
CA LEU A 73 -6.40 -5.86 -0.91
C LEU A 73 -5.92 -4.89 0.16
N ILE A 74 -6.83 -4.18 0.82
CA ILE A 74 -6.49 -3.26 1.91
C ILE A 74 -7.33 -3.52 3.16
N ALA A 75 -6.70 -3.47 4.33
CA ALA A 75 -7.38 -3.68 5.61
C ALA A 75 -6.71 -2.88 6.75
N THR A 76 -7.50 -2.49 7.75
CA THR A 76 -6.94 -2.09 9.05
C THR A 76 -6.84 -3.36 9.91
N VAL A 77 -5.66 -3.55 10.52
CA VAL A 77 -5.34 -4.78 11.27
C VAL A 77 -6.27 -5.00 12.46
N LYS A 78 -6.28 -6.24 12.95
CA LYS A 78 -7.05 -6.67 14.12
C LYS A 78 -6.88 -5.73 15.31
N GLY A 79 -7.99 -5.44 15.99
CA GLY A 79 -7.99 -4.59 17.19
C GLY A 79 -7.86 -3.09 16.92
N ASP A 80 -7.68 -2.67 15.67
CA ASP A 80 -7.58 -1.28 15.29
C ASP A 80 -8.80 -0.84 14.44
N VAL A 81 -9.39 0.29 14.80
CA VAL A 81 -10.60 0.85 14.17
C VAL A 81 -10.30 2.03 13.25
N HIS A 82 -9.06 2.52 13.24
CA HIS A 82 -8.75 3.75 12.54
C HIS A 82 -8.58 3.49 11.04
N ASP A 83 -9.42 4.12 10.22
CA ASP A 83 -9.53 3.84 8.80
C ASP A 83 -9.38 5.06 7.88
N ILE A 84 -9.29 6.28 8.42
CA ILE A 84 -9.23 7.50 7.60
C ILE A 84 -8.05 7.44 6.61
N GLY A 85 -6.84 7.11 7.11
CA GLY A 85 -5.66 6.98 6.26
C GLY A 85 -5.81 5.87 5.20
N LYS A 86 -6.35 4.71 5.61
CA LYS A 86 -6.66 3.58 4.72
C LYS A 86 -7.62 3.98 3.60
N SER A 87 -8.71 4.66 3.96
CA SER A 87 -9.74 5.11 3.02
C SER A 87 -9.18 6.12 2.02
N ILE A 88 -8.27 7.01 2.45
CA ILE A 88 -7.56 7.91 1.55
C ILE A 88 -6.70 7.13 0.55
N VAL A 89 -5.91 6.16 1.04
CA VAL A 89 -5.10 5.29 0.17
C VAL A 89 -5.97 4.54 -0.84
N ALA A 90 -7.08 3.96 -0.40
CA ALA A 90 -7.99 3.22 -1.27
C ALA A 90 -8.58 4.12 -2.38
N VAL A 91 -8.92 5.37 -2.05
CA VAL A 91 -9.37 6.35 -3.05
C VAL A 91 -8.23 6.69 -4.02
N VAL A 92 -7.02 6.94 -3.53
CA VAL A 92 -5.85 7.26 -4.37
C VAL A 92 -5.46 6.10 -5.29
N LEU A 93 -5.55 4.85 -4.86
CA LEU A 93 -5.30 3.69 -5.72
C LEU A 93 -6.40 3.52 -6.79
N ARG A 94 -7.68 3.65 -6.42
CA ARG A 94 -8.80 3.64 -7.38
C ARG A 94 -8.68 4.77 -8.41
N CYS A 95 -8.18 5.93 -7.99
CA CYS A 95 -7.84 7.04 -8.87
C CYS A 95 -6.81 6.65 -9.94
N ASN A 96 -5.95 5.67 -9.69
CA ASN A 96 -4.88 5.23 -10.58
C ASN A 96 -5.21 3.89 -11.26
N ASN A 97 -6.50 3.62 -11.52
CA ASN A 97 -6.99 2.43 -12.22
C ASN A 97 -6.65 1.08 -11.55
N TYR A 98 -6.48 1.06 -10.23
CA TYR A 98 -6.38 -0.18 -9.46
C TYR A 98 -7.76 -0.64 -8.97
N GLU A 99 -7.98 -1.94 -9.00
CA GLU A 99 -9.07 -2.57 -8.26
C GLU A 99 -8.68 -2.61 -6.78
N VAL A 100 -9.54 -2.09 -5.90
CA VAL A 100 -9.24 -2.05 -4.46
C VAL A 100 -10.35 -2.71 -3.67
N ILE A 101 -10.01 -3.84 -3.05
CA ILE A 101 -10.86 -4.61 -2.15
C ILE A 101 -10.54 -4.15 -0.72
N ASP A 102 -11.51 -3.52 -0.07
CA ASP A 102 -11.35 -3.00 1.28
C ASP A 102 -12.11 -3.90 2.27
N LEU A 103 -11.38 -4.62 3.14
CA LEU A 103 -11.95 -5.50 4.15
C LEU A 103 -12.44 -4.76 5.40
N GLY A 104 -12.24 -3.45 5.48
CA GLY A 104 -12.66 -2.64 6.60
C GLY A 104 -11.63 -2.60 7.73
N VAL A 105 -12.12 -2.71 8.96
CA VAL A 105 -11.34 -2.52 10.19
C VAL A 105 -11.39 -3.74 11.10
N MET A 106 -10.44 -3.82 12.04
CA MET A 106 -10.32 -4.94 12.96
C MET A 106 -10.21 -6.30 12.26
N VAL A 107 -9.57 -6.34 11.09
CA VAL A 107 -9.53 -7.54 10.24
C VAL A 107 -8.48 -8.53 10.78
N PRO A 108 -8.87 -9.78 11.11
CA PRO A 108 -7.92 -10.83 11.48
C PRO A 108 -7.00 -11.22 10.32
N ALA A 109 -5.78 -11.65 10.63
CA ALA A 109 -4.80 -12.09 9.62
C ALA A 109 -5.32 -13.24 8.75
N GLU A 110 -6.02 -14.22 9.33
CA GLU A 110 -6.61 -15.36 8.62
C GLU A 110 -7.61 -14.89 7.55
N THR A 111 -8.57 -14.06 7.92
CA THR A 111 -9.56 -13.49 6.97
C THR A 111 -8.89 -12.70 5.85
N LEU A 112 -7.83 -11.95 6.17
CA LEU A 112 -7.06 -11.19 5.20
C LEU A 112 -6.34 -12.11 4.20
N ILE A 113 -5.74 -13.20 4.66
CA ILE A 113 -5.03 -14.18 3.82
C ILE A 113 -6.01 -14.96 2.95
N GLU A 114 -7.13 -15.42 3.52
CA GLU A 114 -8.19 -16.08 2.77
C GLU A 114 -8.73 -15.20 1.64
N ALA A 115 -9.00 -13.93 1.93
CA ALA A 115 -9.43 -12.97 0.94
C ALA A 115 -8.35 -12.71 -0.13
N ALA A 116 -7.08 -12.60 0.27
CA ALA A 116 -5.97 -12.39 -0.66
C ALA A 116 -5.83 -13.54 -1.67
N ILE A 117 -5.96 -14.79 -1.20
CA ILE A 117 -5.92 -15.99 -2.03
C ILE A 117 -7.16 -16.09 -2.92
N LYS A 118 -8.35 -15.94 -2.33
CA LYS A 118 -9.62 -16.09 -3.04
C LYS A 118 -9.77 -15.08 -4.16
N GLU A 119 -9.38 -13.84 -3.91
CA GLU A 119 -9.55 -12.73 -4.84
C GLU A 119 -8.36 -12.59 -5.81
N ASP A 120 -7.31 -13.41 -5.66
CA ASP A 120 -6.09 -13.39 -6.49
C ASP A 120 -5.51 -11.97 -6.63
N VAL A 121 -5.07 -11.43 -5.48
CA VAL A 121 -4.62 -10.02 -5.39
C VAL A 121 -3.12 -9.88 -5.66
N ASP A 122 -2.74 -8.81 -6.34
CA ASP A 122 -1.35 -8.51 -6.66
C ASP A 122 -0.59 -7.88 -5.48
N VAL A 123 -1.30 -7.17 -4.59
CA VAL A 123 -0.70 -6.51 -3.42
C VAL A 123 -1.65 -6.59 -2.22
N VAL A 124 -1.09 -6.86 -1.04
CA VAL A 124 -1.79 -6.76 0.25
C VAL A 124 -1.28 -5.52 0.99
N ALA A 125 -2.17 -4.65 1.45
CA ALA A 125 -1.85 -3.45 2.19
C ALA A 125 -2.53 -3.44 3.57
N VAL A 126 -1.76 -3.22 4.63
CA VAL A 126 -2.27 -3.15 6.01
C VAL A 126 -2.03 -1.78 6.63
N SER A 127 -3.04 -1.31 7.38
CA SER A 127 -3.05 -0.03 8.08
C SER A 127 -3.10 -0.23 9.59
N GLY A 128 -2.39 0.61 10.35
CA GLY A 128 -2.43 0.66 11.81
C GLY A 128 -2.09 2.03 12.39
N LEU A 129 -2.79 2.45 13.43
CA LEU A 129 -2.64 3.73 14.10
C LEU A 129 -2.19 3.63 15.56
N ILE A 130 -2.41 2.50 16.23
CA ILE A 130 -2.01 2.30 17.63
C ILE A 130 -0.80 1.36 17.76
N THR A 131 -0.11 1.39 18.89
CA THR A 131 1.10 0.57 19.11
C THR A 131 0.83 -0.93 19.00
N PRO A 132 -0.27 -1.49 19.56
CA PRO A 132 -0.60 -2.91 19.37
C PRO A 132 -0.75 -3.34 17.91
N SER A 133 -1.13 -2.43 17.02
CA SER A 133 -1.27 -2.70 15.58
C SER A 133 0.03 -3.15 14.93
N LEU A 134 1.19 -2.74 15.47
CA LEU A 134 2.50 -3.14 14.95
C LEU A 134 2.79 -4.64 15.19
N GLU A 135 2.35 -5.16 16.33
CA GLU A 135 2.46 -6.59 16.63
C GLU A 135 1.54 -7.39 15.70
N GLU A 136 0.31 -6.93 15.47
CA GLU A 136 -0.63 -7.55 14.53
C GLU A 136 -0.10 -7.54 13.08
N MET A 137 0.60 -6.48 12.64
CA MET A 137 1.28 -6.49 11.32
C MET A 137 2.39 -7.54 11.23
N THR A 138 3.07 -7.83 12.34
CA THR A 138 4.08 -8.90 12.41
C THR A 138 3.42 -10.28 12.32
N VAL A 139 2.25 -10.44 12.94
CA VAL A 139 1.42 -11.64 12.81
C VAL A 139 0.98 -11.82 11.36
N VAL A 140 0.48 -10.77 10.69
CA VAL A 140 0.10 -10.84 9.27
C VAL A 140 1.27 -11.33 8.41
N ALA A 141 2.46 -10.75 8.55
CA ALA A 141 3.64 -11.18 7.80
C ALA A 141 3.97 -12.67 8.05
N SER A 142 3.92 -13.10 9.30
CA SER A 142 4.20 -14.49 9.69
C SER A 142 3.16 -15.48 9.16
N GLU A 143 1.88 -15.11 9.16
CA GLU A 143 0.81 -15.95 8.63
C GLU A 143 0.84 -16.01 7.10
N MET A 144 1.19 -14.91 6.41
CA MET A 144 1.43 -14.92 4.97
C MET A 144 2.58 -15.86 4.59
N GLU A 145 3.65 -15.91 5.40
CA GLU A 145 4.76 -16.85 5.22
C GLU A 145 4.31 -18.30 5.41
N LYS A 146 3.55 -18.59 6.47
CA LYS A 146 2.99 -19.94 6.71
C LYS A 146 2.08 -20.41 5.58
N ALA A 147 1.32 -19.49 4.99
CA ALA A 147 0.48 -19.76 3.83
C ALA A 147 1.28 -19.89 2.52
N GLY A 148 2.60 -19.67 2.53
CA GLY A 148 3.46 -19.80 1.36
C GLY A 148 3.27 -18.69 0.33
N LEU A 149 2.68 -17.55 0.72
CA LEU A 149 2.43 -16.44 -0.18
C LEU A 149 3.74 -15.78 -0.62
N LYS A 150 3.70 -15.15 -1.80
CA LYS A 150 4.77 -14.30 -2.33
C LYS A 150 4.29 -12.91 -2.74
N ILE A 151 3.02 -12.62 -2.45
CA ILE A 151 2.36 -11.34 -2.71
C ILE A 151 3.06 -10.24 -1.89
N PRO A 152 3.45 -9.10 -2.48
CA PRO A 152 3.98 -7.96 -1.75
C PRO A 152 3.06 -7.48 -0.62
N LEU A 153 3.65 -7.20 0.54
CA LEU A 153 2.99 -6.68 1.73
C LEU A 153 3.37 -5.20 1.95
N LEU A 154 2.41 -4.31 1.80
CA LEU A 154 2.54 -2.88 2.03
C LEU A 154 2.11 -2.53 3.46
N ILE A 155 3.00 -1.93 4.24
CA ILE A 155 2.80 -1.51 5.63
C ILE A 155 2.61 0.00 5.68
N GLY A 156 1.52 0.48 6.30
CA GLY A 156 1.30 1.91 6.52
C GLY A 156 0.47 2.23 7.77
N GLY A 157 0.33 3.53 8.03
CA GLY A 157 -0.41 4.08 9.16
C GLY A 157 0.47 4.77 10.19
N ALA A 158 -0.14 5.52 11.11
CA ALA A 158 0.55 6.54 11.90
C ALA A 158 1.64 6.00 12.84
N THR A 159 1.48 4.79 13.38
CA THR A 159 2.47 4.16 14.27
C THR A 159 3.56 3.41 13.51
N THR A 160 3.39 3.22 12.19
CA THR A 160 4.36 2.51 11.37
C THR A 160 5.56 3.39 11.06
N SER A 161 6.71 2.76 10.86
CA SER A 161 7.92 3.45 10.44
C SER A 161 8.82 2.51 9.65
N LYS A 162 9.62 3.08 8.76
CA LYS A 162 10.59 2.31 7.97
C LYS A 162 11.50 1.42 8.83
N ILE A 163 11.96 1.96 9.97
CA ILE A 163 12.83 1.22 10.90
C ILE A 163 12.08 0.04 11.53
N HIS A 164 10.86 0.25 12.04
CA HIS A 164 10.09 -0.83 12.64
C HIS A 164 9.77 -1.92 11.62
N THR A 165 9.34 -1.53 10.40
CA THR A 165 9.09 -2.48 9.31
C THR A 165 10.33 -3.31 8.98
N ALA A 166 11.49 -2.67 8.82
CA ALA A 166 12.74 -3.35 8.49
C ALA A 166 13.22 -4.33 9.58
N VAL A 167 13.05 -3.97 10.86
CA VAL A 167 13.61 -4.72 12.01
C VAL A 167 12.65 -5.78 12.53
N LYS A 168 11.35 -5.51 12.54
CA LYS A 168 10.36 -6.34 13.25
C LYS A 168 9.38 -7.05 12.34
N ILE A 169 9.01 -6.48 11.19
CA ILE A 169 7.97 -7.05 10.32
C ILE A 169 8.60 -7.85 9.17
N ALA A 170 9.44 -7.21 8.37
CA ALA A 170 10.05 -7.79 7.17
C ALA A 170 10.77 -9.14 7.38
N PRO A 171 11.47 -9.40 8.52
CA PRO A 171 12.13 -10.69 8.73
C PRO A 171 11.20 -11.91 8.82
N ASN A 172 9.89 -11.71 9.01
CA ASN A 172 8.93 -12.80 9.18
C ASN A 172 8.22 -13.19 7.88
N TYR A 173 8.56 -12.56 6.76
CA TYR A 173 7.97 -12.86 5.46
C TYR A 173 9.06 -12.84 4.38
N SER A 174 9.09 -13.89 3.58
CA SER A 174 10.06 -14.08 2.49
C SER A 174 9.69 -13.32 1.21
N GLY A 175 8.42 -12.92 1.08
CA GLY A 175 7.99 -11.99 0.03
C GLY A 175 8.36 -10.53 0.36
N PRO A 176 8.17 -9.60 -0.59
CA PRO A 176 8.50 -8.20 -0.38
C PRO A 176 7.65 -7.59 0.73
N VAL A 177 8.28 -6.92 1.70
CA VAL A 177 7.60 -6.07 2.69
C VAL A 177 8.06 -4.65 2.51
N ILE A 178 7.13 -3.72 2.26
CA ILE A 178 7.44 -2.33 1.94
C ILE A 178 6.69 -1.42 2.91
N TYR A 179 7.41 -0.52 3.56
CA TYR A 179 6.84 0.60 4.30
C TYR A 179 6.43 1.71 3.35
N SER A 180 5.18 2.17 3.47
CA SER A 180 4.73 3.42 2.89
C SER A 180 4.49 4.48 3.95
N LYS A 181 4.98 5.69 3.68
CA LYS A 181 4.88 6.83 4.58
C LYS A 181 3.46 7.41 4.60
N ASP A 182 2.87 7.62 3.43
CA ASP A 182 1.57 8.25 3.27
C ASP A 182 0.99 7.96 1.89
N ALA A 183 -0.27 8.33 1.68
CA ALA A 183 -1.01 8.03 0.46
C ALA A 183 -0.39 8.62 -0.82
N SER A 184 0.45 9.66 -0.73
CA SER A 184 1.02 10.31 -1.91
C SER A 184 2.02 9.42 -2.66
N VAL A 185 2.68 8.50 -1.95
CA VAL A 185 3.69 7.60 -2.54
C VAL A 185 3.16 6.18 -2.79
N ASN A 186 1.97 5.83 -2.27
CA ASN A 186 1.40 4.49 -2.42
C ASN A 186 1.24 4.08 -3.88
N THR A 187 0.73 4.96 -4.75
CA THR A 187 0.57 4.64 -6.17
C THR A 187 1.90 4.29 -6.81
N GLN A 188 2.95 5.08 -6.55
CA GLN A 188 4.27 4.84 -7.13
C GLN A 188 4.85 3.50 -6.67
N ILE A 189 4.68 3.16 -5.38
CA ILE A 189 5.11 1.88 -4.84
C ILE A 189 4.35 0.73 -5.50
N VAL A 190 3.02 0.82 -5.60
CA VAL A 190 2.20 -0.24 -6.21
C VAL A 190 2.54 -0.42 -7.68
N VAL A 191 2.74 0.66 -8.45
CA VAL A 191 3.19 0.58 -9.86
C VAL A 191 4.51 -0.19 -9.99
N GLN A 192 5.46 0.04 -9.10
CA GLN A 192 6.73 -0.69 -9.09
C GLN A 192 6.56 -2.17 -8.71
N LEU A 193 5.56 -2.49 -7.89
CA LEU A 193 5.28 -3.86 -7.44
C LEU A 193 4.41 -4.66 -8.42
N THR A 194 3.67 -4.00 -9.30
CA THR A 194 2.83 -4.67 -10.31
C THR A 194 3.48 -4.71 -11.70
N ASN A 195 4.60 -3.99 -11.91
CA ASN A 195 5.34 -4.01 -13.17
C ASN A 195 6.46 -5.07 -13.17
N PRO A 196 6.41 -6.09 -14.04
CA PRO A 196 7.43 -7.13 -14.13
C PRO A 196 8.85 -6.60 -14.37
N ASP A 197 9.00 -5.52 -15.13
CA ASP A 197 10.30 -4.96 -15.51
C ASP A 197 11.01 -4.29 -14.33
N THR A 198 10.25 -3.74 -13.38
CA THR A 198 10.81 -2.95 -12.27
C THR A 198 10.73 -3.67 -10.92
N TYR A 199 9.88 -4.68 -10.80
CA TYR A 199 9.66 -5.47 -9.58
C TYR A 199 10.98 -5.97 -8.96
N ALA A 200 11.81 -6.65 -9.76
CA ALA A 200 13.02 -7.29 -9.26
C ALA A 200 14.05 -6.27 -8.74
N SER A 201 14.26 -5.18 -9.48
CA SER A 201 15.19 -4.11 -9.04
C SER A 201 14.67 -3.39 -7.80
N PHE A 202 13.38 -3.07 -7.76
CA PHE A 202 12.78 -2.31 -6.67
C PHE A 202 12.77 -3.11 -5.35
N THR A 203 12.38 -4.38 -5.41
CA THR A 203 12.36 -5.25 -4.24
C THR A 203 13.76 -5.53 -3.70
N ALA A 204 14.77 -5.67 -4.57
CA ALA A 204 16.17 -5.83 -4.18
C ALA A 204 16.72 -4.57 -3.49
N GLU A 205 16.41 -3.37 -4.00
CA GLU A 205 16.80 -2.09 -3.39
C GLU A 205 16.24 -1.95 -1.97
N ILE A 206 14.94 -2.22 -1.79
CA ILE A 206 14.30 -2.17 -0.47
C ILE A 206 14.89 -3.22 0.49
N ALA A 207 15.18 -4.43 -0.01
CA ALA A 207 15.78 -5.48 0.80
C ALA A 207 17.18 -5.09 1.32
N ASP A 208 18.01 -4.47 0.48
CA ASP A 208 19.32 -3.96 0.88
C ASP A 208 19.19 -2.79 1.87
N GLU A 209 18.29 -1.84 1.62
CA GLU A 209 18.02 -0.75 2.56
C GLU A 209 17.65 -1.30 3.95
N TYR A 210 16.76 -2.29 4.00
CA TYR A 210 16.29 -2.87 5.26
C TYR A 210 17.39 -3.66 5.96
N LYS A 211 18.28 -4.32 5.21
CA LYS A 211 19.46 -4.97 5.77
C LYS A 211 20.38 -3.96 6.47
N GLN A 212 20.70 -2.85 5.82
CA GLN A 212 21.52 -1.79 6.40
C GLN A 212 20.87 -1.18 7.66
N LEU A 213 19.56 -0.96 7.65
CA LEU A 213 18.82 -0.46 8.81
C LEU A 213 18.89 -1.43 10.01
N ARG A 214 18.77 -2.74 9.75
CA ARG A 214 18.90 -3.77 10.79
C ARG A 214 20.30 -3.81 11.39
N GLU A 215 21.34 -3.68 10.58
CA GLU A 215 22.73 -3.66 11.05
C GLU A 215 23.02 -2.45 11.93
N LYS A 216 22.53 -1.26 11.55
CA LYS A 216 22.67 -0.03 12.34
C LYS A 216 21.98 -0.11 13.71
N GLN A 217 20.85 -0.81 13.81
CA GLN A 217 20.10 -0.94 15.07
C GLN A 217 20.71 -1.94 16.07
N LYS A 218 21.60 -2.84 15.65
CA LYS A 218 22.31 -3.74 16.58
C LYS A 218 23.30 -3.02 17.48
N ALA A 219 23.68 -1.78 17.15
CA ALA A 219 24.69 -1.03 17.86
C ALA A 219 24.08 0.01 18.81
N LYS A 220 23.77 -0.42 20.04
CA LYS A 220 24.10 0.27 21.31
C LYS A 220 23.29 -0.35 22.44
N THR A 221 23.92 -0.45 23.61
CA THR A 221 23.33 0.08 24.83
C THR A 221 24.37 0.17 25.95
N ASN A 222 24.87 1.39 26.22
CA ASN A 222 25.31 1.77 27.56
C ASN A 222 24.06 2.07 28.38
N LEU A 223 23.31 1.03 28.75
CA LEU A 223 22.18 1.18 29.66
C LEU A 223 22.70 1.23 31.08
N LEU A 224 22.10 2.10 31.88
CA LEU A 224 22.23 2.02 33.32
C LEU A 224 21.39 0.85 33.83
N SER A 225 21.81 0.24 34.92
CA SER A 225 20.95 -0.65 35.68
C SER A 225 19.73 0.10 36.21
N TYR A 226 18.65 -0.62 36.51
CA TYR A 226 17.45 -0.03 37.11
C TYR A 226 17.78 0.72 38.40
N GLU A 227 18.65 0.17 39.24
CA GLU A 227 19.10 0.79 40.48
C GLU A 227 19.88 2.09 40.25
N GLU A 228 20.79 2.12 39.27
CA GLU A 228 21.53 3.34 38.93
C GLU A 228 20.60 4.42 38.35
N ALA A 229 19.60 4.02 37.56
CA ALA A 229 18.60 4.94 37.04
C ALA A 229 17.74 5.53 38.17
N GLN A 230 17.33 4.73 39.16
CA GLN A 230 16.61 5.20 40.34
C GLN A 230 17.44 6.19 41.17
N LYS A 231 18.74 5.92 41.37
CA LYS A 231 19.66 6.85 42.07
C LYS A 231 19.81 8.18 41.34
N ARG A 232 19.70 8.18 40.01
CA ARG A 232 19.76 9.37 39.15
C ARG A 232 18.37 9.97 38.87
N LYS A 233 17.34 9.60 39.63
CA LYS A 233 16.00 10.16 39.46
C LYS A 233 16.08 11.69 39.53
N PRO A 234 15.61 12.42 38.49
CA PRO A 234 15.59 13.87 38.54
C PRO A 234 14.68 14.32 39.68
N ASN A 235 15.13 15.33 40.43
CA ASN A 235 14.35 15.95 41.49
C ASN A 235 13.26 16.82 40.83
N LEU A 236 12.18 16.18 40.40
CA LEU A 236 11.02 16.84 39.80
C LEU A 236 10.09 17.27 40.94
N PHE A 237 10.32 18.50 41.40
CA PHE A 237 9.61 19.25 42.45
C PHE A 237 9.60 18.62 43.85
#